data_AF-A0A947DCW4-F1
#
_entry.id   AF-A0A947DCW4-F1
#
_cell.length_a   1.000
_cell.length_b   1.000
_cell.length_c   1.000
_cell.angle_alpha   90.00
_cell.angle_beta   90.00
_cell.angle_gamma   90.00
#
_symmetry.space_group_name_H-M   'P 1'
#
loop_
_entity.id
_entity.type
_entity.pdbx_description
1 polymer ?
#
loop_
_entity_poly.entity_id
_entity_poly.type
_entity_poly.pdbx_seq_one_letter_code
_entity_poly.pdbx_strand_id
1 'polypeptide(L)'
;MQYRYFLIRIGQFLLGIAMMLPRRSSNAIPHPSRWVVRASLGLVGSTLAWWSLSTLWHSGYAQTFTAQEISNYAAAIVAMEDIRRAAYGEISDLMTIANEDVTRYDLRCLSADALKTLPRTIRSQVRRELIDYCNDAQKIVQDAGLTVQLFNSITVNHRENAELVNQIQLEIARIR
;
A
#
# COMPACT_ATOMS: atom_id res chain seq x y z
N MET A 1 -4.61 1.42 -18.16
CA MET A 1 -4.69 1.16 -16.70
C MET A 1 -3.64 2.01 -15.96
N GLN A 2 -3.73 3.34 -15.96
CA GLN A 2 -2.57 4.18 -15.57
C GLN A 2 -2.61 4.72 -14.14
N TYR A 3 -3.75 4.63 -13.44
CA TYR A 3 -3.98 5.40 -12.21
C TYR A 3 -4.30 4.56 -10.97
N ARG A 4 -3.94 3.26 -10.96
CA ARG A 4 -4.42 2.33 -9.93
C ARG A 4 -4.00 2.70 -8.50
N TYR A 5 -3.01 3.56 -8.29
CA TYR A 5 -2.42 3.77 -6.96
C TYR A 5 -2.60 5.19 -6.38
N PHE A 6 -3.19 6.10 -7.14
CA PHE A 6 -3.57 7.42 -6.65
C PHE A 6 -4.88 7.29 -5.84
N LEU A 7 -4.75 7.21 -4.52
CA LEU A 7 -5.85 7.04 -3.57
C LEU A 7 -6.18 8.37 -2.88
N ILE A 8 -7.45 8.76 -2.89
CA ILE A 8 -7.96 9.80 -2.00
C ILE A 8 -8.55 9.11 -0.76
N ARG A 9 -7.70 8.75 0.20
CA ARG A 9 -8.14 8.35 1.55
C ARG A 9 -7.43 9.18 2.60
N ILE A 10 -8.12 9.50 3.69
CA ILE A 10 -7.49 10.14 4.86
C ILE A 10 -6.33 9.26 5.34
N GLY A 11 -5.13 9.81 5.30
CA GLY A 11 -3.97 9.29 6.02
C GLY A 11 -3.22 8.13 5.39
N GLN A 12 -3.67 7.51 4.31
CA GLN A 12 -3.12 6.19 3.95
C GLN A 12 -1.72 6.20 3.33
N PHE A 13 -1.24 7.31 2.77
CA PHE A 13 0.12 7.35 2.23
C PHE A 13 1.17 7.57 3.33
N LEU A 14 1.02 8.60 4.17
CA LEU A 14 1.97 8.85 5.26
C LEU A 14 1.73 8.01 6.52
N LEU A 15 0.47 7.85 6.94
CA LEU A 15 0.15 7.01 8.11
C LEU A 15 0.17 5.52 7.77
N GLY A 16 -0.11 5.12 6.52
CA GLY A 16 0.04 3.72 6.10
C GLY A 16 1.49 3.23 6.13
N ILE A 17 2.43 4.13 5.82
CA ILE A 17 3.87 3.90 5.95
C ILE A 17 4.30 3.94 7.43
N ALA A 18 3.77 4.86 8.25
CA ALA A 18 4.08 4.94 9.68
C ALA A 18 3.44 3.83 10.54
N MET A 19 2.40 3.14 10.05
CA MET A 19 1.69 2.06 10.78
C MET A 19 2.34 0.67 10.64
N MET A 20 3.56 0.57 10.13
CA MET A 20 4.39 -0.65 10.20
C MET A 20 5.41 -0.59 11.35
N LEU A 21 5.06 0.06 12.46
CA LEU A 21 5.77 -0.21 13.71
C LEU A 21 5.45 -1.65 14.14
N PRO A 22 6.46 -2.49 14.43
CA PRO A 22 6.20 -3.85 14.88
C PRO A 22 5.37 -3.76 16.15
N ARG A 23 4.20 -4.44 16.16
CA ARG A 23 3.54 -4.78 17.41
C ARG A 23 4.58 -5.48 18.27
N ARG A 24 5.00 -4.80 19.33
CA ARG A 24 5.83 -5.36 20.39
C ARG A 24 5.12 -6.62 20.88
N SER A 25 5.63 -7.77 20.46
CA SER A 25 5.19 -9.07 20.93
C SER A 25 5.40 -9.09 22.44
N SER A 26 4.32 -9.00 23.21
CA SER A 26 4.36 -9.22 24.64
C SER A 26 4.73 -10.68 24.86
N ASN A 27 5.97 -10.91 25.29
CA ASN A 27 6.48 -12.20 25.72
C ASN A 27 5.52 -12.82 26.75
N ALA A 28 4.77 -13.83 26.33
CA ALA A 28 4.10 -14.75 27.24
C ALA A 28 5.11 -15.78 27.72
N ILE A 29 5.31 -15.80 29.04
CA ILE A 29 6.15 -16.72 29.80
C ILE A 29 5.57 -18.15 29.64
N PRO A 30 6.34 -19.16 29.19
CA PRO A 30 5.88 -20.54 29.25
C PRO A 30 6.19 -21.15 30.62
N HIS A 31 5.14 -21.63 31.28
CA HIS A 31 5.23 -22.50 32.46
C HIS A 31 5.68 -23.91 32.08
N PRO A 32 6.47 -24.61 32.92
CA PRO A 32 6.92 -25.97 32.63
C PRO A 32 5.93 -26.99 33.21
N SER A 33 5.39 -27.86 32.36
CA SER A 33 4.80 -29.13 32.80
C SER A 33 5.63 -30.30 32.27
N ARG A 34 6.32 -30.96 33.21
CA ARG A 34 6.86 -32.32 33.10
C ARG A 34 5.74 -33.27 32.64
N TRP A 35 6.06 -34.34 31.90
CA TRP A 35 5.79 -35.74 32.27
C TRP A 35 6.02 -36.72 31.11
N VAL A 36 6.76 -37.79 31.46
CA VAL A 36 6.79 -39.17 30.95
C VAL A 36 7.44 -39.50 29.58
N VAL A 37 8.51 -40.29 29.73
CA VAL A 37 9.16 -41.17 28.76
C VAL A 37 8.21 -42.30 28.31
N ARG A 38 8.16 -42.59 27.01
CA ARG A 38 7.80 -43.93 26.52
C ARG A 38 8.67 -44.32 25.34
N ALA A 39 9.48 -45.34 25.55
CA ALA A 39 10.19 -46.08 24.52
C ALA A 39 9.20 -46.92 23.71
N SER A 40 9.39 -46.96 22.39
CA SER A 40 8.77 -47.96 21.51
C SER A 40 9.73 -48.21 20.35
N LEU A 41 10.33 -49.41 20.34
CA LEU A 41 10.98 -49.97 19.16
C LEU A 41 9.91 -50.32 18.13
N GLY A 42 10.09 -49.83 16.89
CA GLY A 42 9.28 -50.20 15.74
C GLY A 42 10.11 -50.11 14.46
N LEU A 43 10.61 -51.25 13.99
CA LEU A 43 11.19 -51.44 12.66
C LEU A 43 10.06 -51.73 11.66
N VAL A 44 9.76 -50.80 10.76
CA VAL A 44 9.10 -51.01 9.45
C VAL A 44 9.51 -49.80 8.60
N GLY A 45 10.29 -49.89 7.54
CA GLY A 45 10.02 -50.61 6.29
C GLY A 45 10.09 -49.55 5.18
N SER A 46 11.08 -49.66 4.31
CA SER A 46 11.38 -48.72 3.24
C SER A 46 10.17 -48.45 2.36
N THR A 47 9.67 -47.22 2.38
CA THR A 47 8.81 -46.69 1.32
C THR A 47 9.55 -45.54 0.66
N LEU A 48 9.58 -45.59 -0.67
CA LEU A 48 10.32 -44.69 -1.53
C LEU A 48 9.85 -43.26 -1.28
N ALA A 49 10.79 -42.46 -0.80
CA ALA A 49 10.68 -41.05 -0.53
C ALA A 49 10.44 -40.27 -1.85
N TRP A 50 9.19 -40.22 -2.30
CA TRP A 50 8.71 -39.20 -3.25
C TRP A 50 8.56 -37.87 -2.52
N TRP A 51 9.70 -37.28 -2.18
CA TRP A 51 9.74 -35.87 -1.85
C TRP A 51 9.71 -35.16 -3.20
N SER A 52 8.53 -34.69 -3.60
CA SER A 52 8.40 -33.76 -4.71
C SER A 52 9.26 -32.55 -4.39
N LEU A 53 10.49 -32.54 -4.89
CA LEU A 53 11.40 -31.42 -4.82
C LEU A 53 10.90 -30.36 -5.80
N SER A 54 9.81 -29.70 -5.42
CA SER A 54 9.37 -28.48 -6.07
C SER A 54 10.36 -27.38 -5.68
N THR A 55 11.51 -27.35 -6.36
CA THR A 55 12.26 -26.11 -6.50
C THR A 55 11.44 -25.20 -7.40
N LEU A 56 10.38 -24.62 -6.85
CA LEU A 56 9.81 -23.42 -7.45
C LEU A 56 10.81 -22.32 -7.16
N TRP A 57 11.68 -22.10 -8.14
CA TRP A 57 12.49 -20.91 -8.27
C TRP A 57 11.53 -19.71 -8.34
N HIS A 58 11.10 -19.19 -7.19
CA HIS A 58 10.64 -17.82 -7.09
C HIS A 58 11.89 -16.95 -6.92
N SER A 59 12.69 -16.82 -7.96
CA SER A 59 13.49 -15.61 -8.14
C SER A 59 12.51 -14.52 -8.60
N GLY A 60 11.64 -14.08 -7.68
CA GLY A 60 11.14 -12.74 -7.77
C GLY A 60 12.38 -11.87 -7.66
N TYR A 61 12.86 -11.34 -8.79
CA TYR A 61 13.90 -10.33 -8.77
C TYR A 61 13.40 -9.26 -7.80
N ALA A 62 14.02 -9.15 -6.63
CA ALA A 62 13.83 -8.00 -5.78
C ALA A 62 14.23 -6.81 -6.66
N GLN A 63 13.25 -6.07 -7.19
CA GLN A 63 13.54 -4.85 -7.92
C GLN A 63 14.25 -3.94 -6.95
N THR A 64 15.54 -3.76 -7.18
CA THR A 64 16.37 -2.84 -6.42
C THR A 64 16.18 -1.46 -7.02
N PHE A 65 15.45 -0.61 -6.29
CA PHE A 65 15.30 0.80 -6.62
C PHE A 65 16.57 1.55 -6.22
N THR A 66 16.97 2.52 -7.02
CA THR A 66 18.11 3.38 -6.71
C THR A 66 17.73 4.41 -5.64
N ALA A 67 18.73 4.93 -4.93
CA ALA A 67 18.52 5.98 -3.93
C ALA A 67 17.84 7.22 -4.54
N GLN A 68 18.20 7.59 -5.77
CA GLN A 68 17.58 8.73 -6.47
C GLN A 68 16.09 8.46 -6.77
N GLU A 69 15.72 7.26 -7.20
CA GLU A 69 14.33 6.91 -7.48
C GLU A 69 13.48 6.92 -6.19
N ILE A 70 14.06 6.47 -5.08
CA ILE A 70 13.40 6.50 -3.76
C ILE A 70 13.23 7.94 -3.27
N SER A 71 14.25 8.78 -3.42
CA SER A 71 14.19 10.20 -3.04
C SER A 71 13.15 10.95 -3.88
N ASN A 72 13.15 10.74 -5.20
CA ASN A 72 12.14 11.31 -6.10
C ASN A 72 10.72 10.82 -5.76
N TYR A 73 10.58 9.54 -5.38
CA TYR A 73 9.30 8.97 -4.95
C TYR A 73 8.79 9.60 -3.66
N ALA A 74 9.67 9.78 -2.67
CA ALA A 74 9.35 10.47 -1.43
C ALA A 74 8.92 11.93 -1.69
N ALA A 75 9.65 12.66 -2.55
CA ALA A 75 9.30 14.02 -2.94
C ALA A 75 7.93 14.10 -3.61
N ALA A 76 7.63 13.17 -4.54
CA ALA A 76 6.32 13.10 -5.18
C ALA A 76 5.20 12.84 -4.18
N ILE A 77 5.38 11.91 -3.23
CA ILE A 77 4.38 11.67 -2.15
C ILE A 77 4.16 12.93 -1.33
N VAL A 78 5.23 13.60 -0.88
CA VAL A 78 5.10 14.79 -0.04
C VAL A 78 4.33 15.90 -0.77
N ALA A 79 4.66 16.15 -2.03
CA ALA A 79 3.97 17.16 -2.84
C ALA A 79 2.50 16.79 -3.13
N MET A 80 2.19 15.51 -3.31
CA MET A 80 0.82 15.05 -3.55
C MET A 80 -0.10 15.21 -2.34
N GLU A 81 0.41 15.34 -1.12
CA GLU A 81 -0.43 15.35 0.08
C GLU A 81 -1.30 16.60 0.19
N ASP A 82 -0.83 17.74 -0.31
CA ASP A 82 -1.61 18.98 -0.30
C ASP A 82 -2.81 18.88 -1.25
N ILE A 83 -2.58 18.47 -2.50
CA ILE A 83 -3.66 18.28 -3.47
C ILE A 83 -4.61 17.13 -3.06
N ARG A 84 -4.10 16.10 -2.37
CA ARG A 84 -4.92 15.01 -1.83
C ARG A 84 -5.86 15.51 -0.74
N ARG A 85 -5.39 16.40 0.14
CA ARG A 85 -6.20 17.00 1.21
C ARG A 85 -7.26 17.93 0.64
N ALA A 86 -6.89 18.76 -0.33
CA ALA A 86 -7.83 19.65 -1.03
C ALA A 86 -8.96 18.85 -1.70
N ALA A 87 -8.62 17.89 -2.55
CA ALA A 87 -9.61 17.07 -3.25
C ALA A 87 -10.49 16.25 -2.30
N TYR A 88 -9.93 15.74 -1.19
CA TYR A 88 -10.74 15.06 -0.18
C TYR A 88 -11.74 16.01 0.49
N GLY A 89 -11.34 17.25 0.79
CA GLY A 89 -12.21 18.28 1.35
C GLY A 89 -13.40 18.57 0.44
N GLU A 90 -13.13 18.90 -0.82
CA GLU A 90 -14.16 19.19 -1.82
C GLU A 90 -15.14 18.01 -1.99
N ILE A 91 -14.61 16.78 -2.10
CA ILE A 91 -15.46 15.59 -2.23
C ILE A 91 -16.27 15.37 -0.94
N SER A 92 -15.68 15.56 0.25
CA SER A 92 -16.37 15.41 1.53
C SER A 92 -17.55 16.40 1.67
N ASP A 93 -17.37 17.63 1.20
CA ASP A 93 -18.42 18.64 1.21
C ASP A 93 -19.57 18.27 0.27
N LEU A 94 -19.25 17.80 -0.95
CA LEU A 94 -20.23 17.28 -1.90
C LEU A 94 -21.03 16.10 -1.32
N MET A 95 -20.36 15.17 -0.65
CA MET A 95 -21.01 14.01 -0.01
C MET A 95 -21.92 14.47 1.13
N THR A 96 -21.49 15.44 1.94
CA THR A 96 -22.28 15.98 3.05
C THR A 96 -23.58 16.62 2.56
N ILE A 97 -23.54 17.38 1.46
CA ILE A 97 -24.73 17.97 0.82
C ILE A 97 -25.72 16.89 0.35
N ALA A 98 -25.20 15.74 -0.09
CA ALA A 98 -26.02 14.59 -0.49
C ALA A 98 -26.45 13.67 0.67
N ASN A 99 -26.15 14.03 1.93
CA ASN A 99 -26.36 13.19 3.11
C ASN A 99 -25.66 11.82 3.00
N GLU A 100 -24.48 11.82 2.39
CA GLU A 100 -23.61 10.66 2.22
C GLU A 100 -22.35 10.77 3.09
N ASP A 101 -21.82 9.62 3.49
CA ASP A 101 -20.55 9.52 4.19
C ASP A 101 -19.44 9.13 3.20
N VAL A 102 -18.50 10.04 2.99
CA VAL A 102 -17.37 9.89 2.06
C VAL A 102 -16.53 8.64 2.35
N THR A 103 -16.48 8.17 3.61
CA THR A 103 -15.68 6.99 4.00
C THR A 103 -16.25 5.67 3.47
N ARG A 104 -17.51 5.66 3.03
CA ARG A 104 -18.18 4.49 2.45
C ARG A 104 -17.79 4.22 1.00
N TYR A 105 -17.08 5.15 0.37
CA TYR A 105 -16.77 5.11 -1.05
C TYR A 105 -15.28 4.88 -1.30
N ASP A 106 -14.99 4.04 -2.29
CA ASP A 106 -13.61 3.81 -2.73
C ASP A 106 -13.20 4.87 -3.77
N LEU A 107 -12.68 5.99 -3.28
CA LEU A 107 -12.30 7.17 -4.08
C LEU A 107 -10.90 7.02 -4.68
N ARG A 108 -10.78 6.07 -5.61
CA ARG A 108 -9.57 5.84 -6.41
C ARG A 108 -9.72 6.50 -7.76
N CYS A 109 -8.59 6.85 -8.36
CA CYS A 109 -8.58 7.32 -9.72
C CYS A 109 -9.24 6.32 -10.69
N LEU A 110 -10.33 6.78 -11.32
CA LEU A 110 -10.99 6.17 -12.49
C LEU A 110 -11.58 4.76 -12.31
N SER A 111 -11.99 4.36 -11.10
CA SER A 111 -12.85 3.18 -10.96
C SER A 111 -14.30 3.53 -11.36
N ALA A 112 -14.65 3.25 -12.61
CA ALA A 112 -16.00 3.52 -13.13
C ALA A 112 -17.11 2.87 -12.28
N ASP A 113 -16.82 1.75 -11.63
CA ASP A 113 -17.75 1.06 -10.74
C ASP A 113 -17.96 1.78 -9.40
N ALA A 114 -16.91 2.40 -8.81
CA ALA A 114 -17.06 3.18 -7.58
C ALA A 114 -17.88 4.46 -7.82
N LEU A 115 -17.81 5.03 -9.02
CA LEU A 115 -18.64 6.18 -9.38
C LEU A 115 -20.12 5.82 -9.56
N LYS A 116 -20.44 4.57 -9.93
CA LYS A 116 -21.84 4.13 -10.12
C LYS A 116 -22.60 4.08 -8.79
N THR A 117 -21.92 3.79 -7.69
CA THR A 117 -22.52 3.70 -6.36
C THR A 117 -22.83 5.08 -5.76
N LEU A 118 -22.22 6.15 -6.28
CA LEU A 118 -22.50 7.52 -5.86
C LEU A 118 -23.93 7.96 -6.23
N PRO A 119 -24.58 8.81 -5.42
CA PRO A 119 -25.84 9.44 -5.78
C PRO A 119 -25.73 10.20 -7.11
N ARG A 120 -26.78 10.12 -7.92
CA ARG A 120 -26.81 10.74 -9.26
C ARG A 120 -26.62 12.26 -9.21
N THR A 121 -27.01 12.90 -8.11
CA THR A 121 -26.95 14.35 -7.89
C THR A 121 -25.52 14.88 -7.82
N ILE A 122 -24.59 14.13 -7.22
CA ILE A 122 -23.20 14.58 -6.98
C ILE A 122 -22.17 13.83 -7.82
N ARG A 123 -22.56 12.73 -8.48
CA ARG A 123 -21.64 11.84 -9.21
C ARG A 123 -20.75 12.57 -10.21
N SER A 124 -21.29 13.51 -10.97
CA SER A 124 -20.53 14.25 -11.98
C SER A 124 -19.50 15.21 -11.36
N GLN A 125 -19.84 15.82 -10.23
CA GLN A 125 -18.96 16.72 -9.48
C GLN A 125 -17.82 15.92 -8.84
N VAL A 126 -18.15 14.85 -8.09
CA VAL A 126 -17.14 13.96 -7.49
C VAL A 126 -16.23 13.35 -8.55
N ARG A 127 -16.77 12.98 -9.72
CA ARG A 127 -15.97 12.50 -10.85
C ARG A 127 -14.97 13.56 -11.33
N ARG A 128 -15.37 14.83 -11.39
CA ARG A 128 -14.49 15.92 -11.82
C ARG A 128 -13.35 16.10 -10.81
N GLU A 129 -13.65 16.21 -9.53
CA GLU A 129 -12.64 16.32 -8.45
C GLU A 129 -11.64 15.17 -8.47
N LEU A 130 -12.12 13.95 -8.70
CA LEU A 130 -11.26 12.79 -8.87
C LEU A 130 -10.34 12.96 -10.09
N ILE A 131 -10.89 13.27 -11.27
CA ILE A 131 -10.10 13.43 -12.50
C ILE A 131 -9.00 14.49 -12.32
N ASP A 132 -9.36 15.63 -11.75
CA ASP A 132 -8.43 16.75 -11.56
C ASP A 132 -7.29 16.35 -10.61
N TYR A 133 -7.61 15.76 -9.45
CA TYR A 133 -6.60 15.18 -8.56
C TYR A 133 -5.70 14.15 -9.25
N CYS A 134 -6.26 13.24 -10.05
CA CYS A 134 -5.48 12.19 -10.72
C CYS A 134 -4.50 12.77 -11.75
N ASN A 135 -4.92 13.80 -12.47
CA ASN A 135 -4.09 14.48 -13.45
C ASN A 135 -2.95 15.25 -12.77
N ASP A 136 -3.27 15.98 -11.69
CA ASP A 136 -2.27 16.73 -10.93
C ASP A 136 -1.27 15.80 -10.25
N ALA A 137 -1.73 14.70 -9.66
CA ALA A 137 -0.86 13.69 -9.07
C ALA A 137 0.06 13.05 -10.12
N GLN A 138 -0.45 12.76 -11.33
CA GLN A 138 0.39 12.28 -12.42
C GLN A 138 1.46 13.30 -12.81
N LYS A 139 1.09 14.58 -12.90
CA LYS A 139 2.03 15.67 -13.20
C LYS A 139 3.13 15.76 -12.14
N ILE A 140 2.78 15.72 -10.85
CA ILE A 140 3.75 15.73 -9.75
C ILE A 140 4.75 14.57 -9.87
N VAL A 141 4.27 13.36 -10.19
CA VAL A 141 5.14 12.20 -10.39
C VAL A 141 6.12 12.42 -11.55
N GLN A 142 5.63 12.98 -12.67
CA GLN A 142 6.46 13.26 -13.84
C GLN A 142 7.46 14.39 -13.59
N ASP A 143 7.05 15.45 -12.91
CA ASP A 143 7.88 16.61 -12.56
C ASP A 143 8.97 16.21 -11.54
N ALA A 144 8.71 15.19 -10.70
CA ALA A 144 9.72 14.56 -9.83
C ALA A 144 10.71 13.64 -10.59
N GLY A 145 10.62 13.55 -11.92
CA GLY A 145 11.51 12.74 -12.74
C GLY A 145 11.21 11.23 -12.72
N LEU A 146 10.00 10.84 -12.31
CA LEU A 146 9.57 9.44 -12.32
C LEU A 146 8.61 9.16 -13.49
N THR A 147 8.69 7.95 -14.02
CA THR A 147 7.59 7.42 -14.84
C THR A 147 6.46 6.97 -13.93
N VAL A 148 5.21 7.04 -14.41
CA VAL A 148 4.05 6.51 -13.67
C VAL A 148 4.23 5.01 -13.36
N GLN A 149 4.87 4.26 -14.27
CA GLN A 149 5.15 2.84 -14.06
C GLN A 149 6.14 2.62 -12.90
N LEU A 150 7.22 3.38 -12.85
CA LEU A 150 8.21 3.29 -11.77
C LEU A 150 7.61 3.69 -10.42
N PHE A 151 6.86 4.80 -10.38
CA PHE A 151 6.13 5.21 -9.18
C PHE A 151 5.21 4.11 -8.66
N ASN A 152 4.44 3.49 -9.56
CA ASN A 152 3.55 2.39 -9.22
C ASN A 152 4.32 1.14 -8.75
N SER A 153 5.47 0.83 -9.36
CA SER A 153 6.34 -0.26 -8.91
C SER A 153 6.82 -0.05 -7.48
N ILE A 154 7.34 1.14 -7.14
CA ILE A 154 7.74 1.47 -5.76
C ILE A 154 6.54 1.40 -4.82
N THR A 155 5.37 1.90 -5.26
CA THR A 155 4.12 1.86 -4.48
C THR A 155 3.66 0.43 -4.16
N VAL A 156 3.86 -0.53 -5.06
CA VAL A 156 3.53 -1.93 -4.82
C VAL A 156 4.56 -2.58 -3.91
N ASN A 157 5.85 -2.39 -4.21
CA ASN A 157 6.93 -3.11 -3.54
C ASN A 157 7.15 -2.68 -2.10
N HIS A 158 6.89 -1.41 -1.72
CA HIS A 158 7.10 -0.99 -0.32
C HIS A 158 6.17 -1.73 0.66
N ARG A 159 5.06 -2.31 0.21
CA ARG A 159 4.14 -3.04 1.10
C ARG A 159 4.73 -4.35 1.63
N GLU A 160 5.68 -4.93 0.91
CA GLU A 160 6.26 -6.24 1.22
C GLU A 160 7.76 -6.15 1.54
N ASN A 161 8.36 -4.95 1.43
CA ASN A 161 9.77 -4.72 1.65
C ASN A 161 10.00 -3.67 2.76
N ALA A 162 10.29 -4.15 3.96
CA ALA A 162 10.52 -3.30 5.14
C ALA A 162 11.75 -2.38 4.98
N GLU A 163 12.78 -2.80 4.25
CA GLU A 163 13.95 -1.97 3.99
C GLU A 163 13.58 -0.77 3.10
N LEU A 164 12.81 -1.01 2.04
CA LEU A 164 12.31 0.05 1.17
C LEU A 164 11.40 1.03 1.93
N VAL A 165 10.57 0.54 2.86
CA VAL A 165 9.76 1.39 3.74
C VAL A 165 10.64 2.33 4.55
N ASN A 166 11.68 1.81 5.19
CA ASN A 166 12.60 2.62 5.99
C ASN A 166 13.30 3.68 5.14
N GLN A 167 13.77 3.31 3.95
CA GLN A 167 14.43 4.25 3.04
C GLN A 167 13.49 5.38 2.61
N ILE A 168 12.24 5.05 2.23
CA ILE A 168 11.23 6.05 1.90
C ILE A 168 10.93 6.97 3.09
N GLN A 169 10.81 6.41 4.30
CA GLN A 169 10.55 7.20 5.51
C GLN A 169 11.67 8.18 5.83
N LEU A 170 12.92 7.75 5.68
CA LEU A 170 14.09 8.61 5.89
C LEU A 170 14.11 9.77 4.89
N GLU A 171 13.82 9.50 3.62
CA GLU A 171 13.71 10.55 2.60
C GLU A 171 12.57 11.53 2.89
N ILE A 172 11.38 11.03 3.29
CA ILE A 172 10.26 11.90 3.69
C ILE A 172 10.63 12.78 4.88
N ALA A 173 11.32 12.23 5.88
CA ALA A 173 11.76 12.97 7.07
C ALA A 173 12.83 14.03 6.75
N ARG A 174 13.59 13.85 5.68
CA ARG A 174 14.58 14.85 5.21
C ARG A 174 13.92 16.03 4.50
N ILE A 175 12.80 15.79 3.81
CA ILE A 175 12.09 16.80 3.00
C ILE A 175 11.28 17.77 3.88
N ARG A 176 10.90 17.34 5.08
CA ARG A 176 10.04 18.09 6.03
C ARG A 176 10.82 18.67 7.19
#